data_AF-A0A924UE38-F1
#
_entry.id   AF-A0A924UE38-F1
#
_cell.length_a   1.000
_cell.length_b   1.000
_cell.length_c   1.000
_cell.angle_alpha   90.00
_cell.angle_beta   90.00
_cell.angle_gamma   90.00
#
_symmetry.space_group_name_H-M   'P 1'
#
loop_
_entity.id
_entity.type
_entity.pdbx_description
1 polymer ?
#
loop_
_entity_poly.entity_id
_entity_poly.type
_entity_poly.pdbx_seq_one_letter_code
_entity_poly.pdbx_strand_id
1 'polypeptide(L)'
;MTQNKLILHIGTHKTGTTTLQSVMGRNREMLAEQGFCYAKTDRGPRPGDQHHLTLQKAILTGEAAMHAERELLLKEFQDSGCHTLVLSIESLSAPMIMNPKVLPLISILTEGFDTRIICVCRRQDYFIESLWNQKSKLMRTRSHIDEFIADPASLRHMNYAKTLDAWSEFGDMTAFEFDQAVKADLIKVFSAATGIELPVEAETRNVSPTMTVAAMLAGLNRLGIEHKWRHVEQVMDTADKRRALGSRLRSDLLAKFAESNAELRRYGIVFSDEMPDEPTEPVAKPPDEEIMQVAAAINGVERRSVGRGKRKMRRAKAGLNKSLASGPLKKT
;
A
#
# COMPACT_ATOMS: atom_id res chain seq x y z
N MET A 1 38.72 0.33 -1.62
CA MET A 1 37.72 1.42 -1.70
C MET A 1 36.46 0.88 -1.05
N THR A 2 35.86 1.59 -0.09
CA THR A 2 34.59 1.16 0.50
C THR A 2 33.52 1.20 -0.58
N GLN A 3 32.95 0.04 -0.90
CA GLN A 3 31.88 -0.10 -1.90
C GLN A 3 30.63 0.63 -1.39
N ASN A 4 30.01 1.44 -2.25
CA ASN A 4 28.76 2.14 -1.91
C ASN A 4 27.67 1.11 -1.60
N LYS A 5 26.79 1.40 -0.63
CA LYS A 5 25.73 0.48 -0.24
C LYS A 5 24.36 0.95 -0.71
N LEU A 6 23.51 0.00 -1.12
CA LEU A 6 22.11 0.24 -1.47
C LEU A 6 21.21 -0.64 -0.61
N ILE A 7 20.24 -0.05 0.06
CA ILE A 7 19.11 -0.77 0.65
C ILE A 7 17.89 -0.53 -0.22
N LEU A 8 17.33 -1.60 -0.77
CA LEU A 8 16.14 -1.55 -1.61
C LEU A 8 14.99 -2.30 -0.94
N HIS A 9 14.01 -1.55 -0.44
CA HIS A 9 12.76 -2.11 0.09
C HIS A 9 11.71 -2.25 -1.01
N ILE A 10 11.39 -3.48 -1.38
CA ILE A 10 10.57 -3.82 -2.57
C ILE A 10 9.10 -4.14 -2.26
N GLY A 11 8.65 -3.92 -1.03
CA GLY A 11 7.30 -4.25 -0.59
C GLY A 11 7.24 -5.58 0.14
N THR A 12 6.25 -6.46 -0.07
CA THR A 12 5.21 -6.43 -1.12
C THR A 12 4.08 -5.42 -0.84
N HIS A 13 3.09 -5.30 -1.72
CA HIS A 13 1.89 -4.52 -1.38
C HIS A 13 1.20 -5.10 -0.13
N LYS A 14 0.50 -4.25 0.63
CA LYS A 14 -0.35 -4.68 1.78
C LYS A 14 0.42 -5.24 2.98
N THR A 15 1.70 -4.90 3.12
CA THR A 15 2.60 -5.34 4.21
C THR A 15 3.18 -4.17 5.02
N GLY A 16 2.40 -3.09 5.21
CA GLY A 16 2.82 -1.95 6.02
C GLY A 16 3.82 -1.01 5.33
N THR A 17 3.99 -1.12 4.01
CA THR A 17 4.91 -0.29 3.22
C THR A 17 4.68 1.21 3.42
N THR A 18 3.42 1.65 3.42
CA THR A 18 3.06 3.05 3.65
C THR A 18 3.52 3.55 5.02
N THR A 19 3.48 2.69 6.06
CA THR A 19 3.99 3.04 7.39
C THR A 19 5.49 3.25 7.33
N LEU A 20 6.25 2.28 6.82
CA LEU A 20 7.71 2.36 6.70
C LEU A 20 8.15 3.55 5.85
N GLN A 21 7.55 3.71 4.67
CA GLN A 21 7.81 4.82 3.75
C GLN A 21 7.51 6.18 4.41
N SER A 22 6.40 6.28 5.14
CA SER A 22 6.05 7.51 5.85
C SER A 22 7.04 7.87 6.96
N VAL A 23 7.46 6.89 7.76
CA VAL A 23 8.41 7.12 8.85
C VAL A 23 9.78 7.50 8.28
N MET A 24 10.31 6.76 7.30
CA MET A 24 11.57 7.13 6.63
C MET A 24 11.49 8.51 5.98
N GLY A 25 10.37 8.81 5.31
CA GLY A 25 10.18 10.05 4.60
C GLY A 25 10.10 11.30 5.48
N ARG A 26 9.46 11.20 6.65
CA ARG A 26 9.38 12.30 7.62
C ARG A 26 10.68 12.52 8.38
N ASN A 27 11.48 11.47 8.55
CA ASN A 27 12.70 11.49 9.34
C ASN A 27 13.98 11.49 8.48
N ARG A 28 13.92 12.01 7.25
CA ARG A 28 15.05 12.02 6.31
C ARG A 28 16.33 12.64 6.86
N GLU A 29 16.22 13.75 7.59
CA GLU A 29 17.36 14.42 8.21
C GLU A 29 18.02 13.51 9.27
N MET A 30 17.22 12.88 10.13
CA MET A 30 17.68 11.90 11.10
C MET A 30 18.36 10.69 10.43
N LEU A 31 17.83 10.20 9.29
CA LEU A 31 18.46 9.12 8.53
C LEU A 31 19.83 9.56 7.98
N ALA A 32 19.93 10.79 7.48
CA ALA A 32 21.18 11.34 6.95
C ALA A 32 22.25 11.50 8.05
N GLU A 33 21.86 11.90 9.27
CA GLU A 33 22.74 11.93 10.45
C GLU A 33 23.29 10.54 10.82
N GLN A 34 22.52 9.48 10.55
CA GLN A 34 22.95 8.08 10.70
C GLN A 34 23.75 7.55 9.49
N GLY A 35 23.98 8.36 8.46
CA GLY A 35 24.71 7.96 7.25
C GLY A 35 23.86 7.26 6.18
N PHE A 36 22.53 7.37 6.26
CA PHE A 36 21.57 6.83 5.29
C PHE A 36 20.87 7.94 4.48
N CYS A 37 21.05 7.91 3.17
CA CYS A 37 20.35 8.79 2.24
C CYS A 37 19.02 8.14 1.82
N TYR A 38 17.90 8.54 2.43
CA TYR A 38 16.58 8.18 1.92
C TYR A 38 16.16 9.16 0.82
N ALA A 39 16.21 8.71 -0.43
CA ALA A 39 16.11 9.60 -1.57
C ALA A 39 14.78 10.38 -1.62
N LYS A 40 14.83 11.54 -2.27
CA LYS A 40 13.70 12.44 -2.42
C LYS A 40 12.58 11.79 -3.23
N THR A 41 11.37 11.87 -2.68
CA THR A 41 10.13 11.38 -3.30
C THR A 41 9.18 12.51 -3.71
N ASP A 42 9.65 13.75 -3.68
CA ASP A 42 8.92 14.95 -4.12
C ASP A 42 8.91 15.12 -5.65
N ARG A 43 9.63 14.26 -6.37
CA ARG A 43 9.58 14.14 -7.82
C ARG A 43 8.33 13.36 -8.25
N GLY A 44 7.86 13.58 -9.48
CA GLY A 44 6.59 13.03 -9.98
C GLY A 44 6.47 11.49 -9.94
N PRO A 45 5.33 10.90 -10.36
CA PRO A 45 4.09 11.53 -10.82
C PRO A 45 3.19 12.04 -9.68
N ARG A 46 3.54 11.77 -8.42
CA ARG A 46 2.78 12.20 -7.24
C ARG A 46 3.70 12.80 -6.19
N PRO A 47 4.11 14.08 -6.35
CA PRO A 47 4.94 14.78 -5.37
C PRO A 47 4.33 14.70 -3.97
N GLY A 48 5.13 14.28 -2.98
CA GLY A 48 4.70 14.17 -1.59
C GLY A 48 4.21 12.78 -1.16
N ASP A 49 3.98 11.86 -2.11
CA ASP A 49 3.92 10.43 -1.79
C ASP A 49 5.31 10.02 -1.26
N GLN A 50 5.36 9.15 -0.25
CA GLN A 50 6.63 8.74 0.37
C GLN A 50 7.27 7.54 -0.31
N HIS A 51 6.83 7.20 -1.52
CA HIS A 51 7.29 6.06 -2.32
C HIS A 51 8.09 6.58 -3.52
N HIS A 52 9.10 5.82 -3.96
CA HIS A 52 9.99 6.23 -5.06
C HIS A 52 9.39 5.99 -6.46
N LEU A 53 8.21 6.57 -6.73
CA LEU A 53 7.44 6.32 -7.96
C LEU A 53 8.16 6.75 -9.24
N THR A 54 9.15 7.64 -9.16
CA THR A 54 10.04 7.96 -10.28
C THR A 54 10.78 6.73 -10.79
N LEU A 55 11.21 5.84 -9.90
CA LEU A 55 11.89 4.60 -10.25
C LEU A 55 10.96 3.65 -11.01
N GLN A 56 9.72 3.48 -10.54
CA GLN A 56 8.71 2.73 -11.30
C GLN A 56 8.46 3.35 -12.68
N LYS A 57 8.34 4.68 -12.76
CA LYS A 57 8.14 5.38 -14.03
C LYS A 57 9.31 5.13 -14.98
N ALA A 58 10.55 5.21 -14.49
CA ALA A 58 11.75 4.97 -15.27
C ALA A 58 11.77 3.54 -15.82
N ILE A 59 11.51 2.53 -14.97
CA ILE A 59 11.42 1.12 -15.38
C ILE A 59 10.35 0.92 -16.47
N LEU A 60 9.17 1.52 -16.31
CA LEU A 60 8.09 1.40 -17.29
C LEU A 60 8.38 2.16 -18.59
N THR A 61 9.26 3.16 -18.56
CA THR A 61 9.64 3.96 -19.73
C THR A 61 10.77 3.31 -20.52
N GLY A 62 11.71 2.66 -19.83
CA GLY A 62 12.80 1.91 -20.43
C GLY A 62 14.19 2.46 -20.08
N GLU A 63 15.19 1.93 -20.78
CA GLU A 63 16.62 2.06 -20.44
C GLU A 63 17.12 3.50 -20.30
N ALA A 64 16.87 4.36 -21.29
CA ALA A 64 17.32 5.76 -21.23
C ALA A 64 16.75 6.52 -20.02
N ALA A 65 15.50 6.26 -19.67
CA ALA A 65 14.88 6.85 -18.48
C ALA A 65 15.44 6.25 -17.19
N MET A 66 15.81 4.97 -17.19
CA MET A 66 16.47 4.32 -16.06
C MET A 66 17.86 4.90 -15.80
N HIS A 67 18.67 5.12 -16.84
CA HIS A 67 19.96 5.81 -16.71
C HIS A 67 19.80 7.21 -16.14
N ALA A 68 18.87 8.01 -16.68
CA ALA A 68 18.61 9.36 -16.19
C ALA A 68 18.14 9.37 -14.72
N GLU A 69 17.27 8.43 -14.32
CA GLU A 69 16.85 8.31 -12.92
C GLU A 69 18.01 7.90 -12.01
N ARG A 70 18.85 6.97 -12.45
CA ARG A 70 20.05 6.56 -11.70
C ARG A 70 21.03 7.72 -11.51
N GLU A 71 21.29 8.52 -12.54
CA GLU A 71 22.16 9.69 -12.43
C GLU A 71 21.66 10.69 -11.39
N LEU A 72 20.34 10.94 -11.34
CA LEU A 72 19.73 11.79 -10.32
C LEU A 72 19.89 11.22 -8.91
N LEU A 73 19.64 9.92 -8.75
CA LEU A 73 19.80 9.23 -7.46
C LEU A 73 21.25 9.21 -6.99
N LEU A 74 22.20 8.98 -7.90
CA LEU A 74 23.63 8.99 -7.58
C LEU A 74 24.10 10.39 -7.20
N LYS A 75 23.67 11.42 -7.92
CA LYS A 75 23.98 12.79 -7.57
C LYS A 75 23.47 13.13 -6.18
N GLU A 76 22.21 12.82 -5.89
CA GLU A 76 21.62 13.04 -4.58
C GLU A 76 22.36 12.29 -3.47
N PHE A 77 22.70 11.02 -3.73
CA PHE A 77 23.45 10.19 -2.79
C PHE A 77 24.85 10.77 -2.51
N GLN A 78 25.58 11.17 -3.55
CA GLN A 78 26.91 11.78 -3.41
C GLN A 78 26.86 13.12 -2.66
N ASP A 79 25.91 13.98 -3.01
CA ASP A 79 25.72 15.28 -2.37
C ASP A 79 25.37 15.14 -0.87
N SER A 80 24.77 14.01 -0.46
CA SER A 80 24.39 13.74 0.93
C SER A 80 25.56 13.36 1.84
N GLY A 81 26.70 12.91 1.30
CA GLY A 81 27.83 12.38 2.08
C GLY A 81 27.54 11.09 2.87
N CYS A 82 26.36 10.49 2.69
CA CYS A 82 25.95 9.26 3.36
C CYS A 82 26.72 8.03 2.81
N HIS A 83 26.82 6.97 3.61
CA HIS A 83 27.45 5.71 3.17
C HIS A 83 26.47 4.73 2.51
N THR A 84 25.16 4.96 2.65
CA THR A 84 24.13 4.06 2.12
C THR A 84 22.97 4.83 1.49
N LEU A 85 22.60 4.45 0.27
CA LEU A 85 21.38 4.88 -0.40
C LEU A 85 20.22 3.98 0.00
N VAL A 86 19.07 4.55 0.34
CA VAL A 86 17.86 3.81 0.72
C VAL A 86 16.72 4.16 -0.23
N LEU A 87 16.21 3.14 -0.93
CA LEU A 87 15.09 3.25 -1.86
C LEU A 87 13.95 2.34 -1.40
N SER A 88 12.72 2.80 -1.58
CA SER A 88 11.52 2.08 -1.13
C SER A 88 10.38 2.23 -2.14
N ILE A 89 9.99 1.12 -2.75
CA ILE A 89 8.90 1.06 -3.72
C ILE A 89 8.35 -0.36 -3.87
N GLU A 90 7.10 -0.52 -3.46
CA GLU A 90 6.44 -1.82 -3.39
C GLU A 90 6.05 -2.41 -4.75
N SER A 91 5.95 -1.58 -5.78
CA SER A 91 5.62 -2.05 -7.14
C SER A 91 6.76 -2.84 -7.78
N LEU A 92 7.96 -2.83 -7.20
CA LEU A 92 9.10 -3.64 -7.63
C LEU A 92 8.91 -5.14 -7.32
N SER A 93 8.02 -5.49 -6.39
CA SER A 93 7.57 -6.87 -6.22
C SER A 93 6.79 -7.41 -7.44
N ALA A 94 6.44 -8.70 -7.43
CA ALA A 94 5.65 -9.27 -8.51
C ALA A 94 4.33 -8.50 -8.73
N PRO A 95 3.94 -8.28 -10.00
CA PRO A 95 4.47 -8.92 -11.21
C PRO A 95 5.62 -8.17 -11.90
N MET A 96 6.09 -7.03 -11.40
CA MET A 96 7.01 -6.19 -12.17
C MET A 96 8.34 -6.89 -12.44
N ILE A 97 8.97 -7.44 -11.40
CA ILE A 97 10.22 -8.18 -11.52
C ILE A 97 10.08 -9.48 -12.33
N MET A 98 8.86 -9.98 -12.53
CA MET A 98 8.59 -11.17 -13.35
C MET A 98 8.66 -10.89 -14.85
N ASN A 99 8.76 -9.62 -15.27
CA ASN A 99 8.98 -9.27 -16.66
C ASN A 99 10.48 -9.31 -16.97
N PRO A 100 10.97 -10.20 -17.86
CA PRO A 100 12.39 -10.31 -18.18
C PRO A 100 13.02 -9.00 -18.69
N LYS A 101 12.21 -8.11 -19.29
CA LYS A 101 12.68 -6.80 -19.74
C LYS A 101 13.04 -5.84 -18.60
N VAL A 102 12.59 -6.12 -17.38
CA VAL A 102 12.89 -5.30 -16.19
C VAL A 102 14.26 -5.67 -15.61
N LEU A 103 14.72 -6.91 -15.76
CA LEU A 103 15.96 -7.39 -15.14
C LEU A 103 17.19 -6.55 -15.52
N PRO A 104 17.44 -6.20 -16.80
CA PRO A 104 18.57 -5.32 -17.16
C PRO A 104 18.46 -3.92 -16.54
N LEU A 105 17.23 -3.42 -16.32
CA LEU A 105 17.01 -2.11 -15.69
C LEU A 105 17.33 -2.13 -14.19
N ILE A 106 17.09 -3.28 -13.54
CA ILE A 106 17.53 -3.48 -12.15
C ILE A 106 19.06 -3.59 -12.09
N SER A 107 19.70 -4.27 -13.04
CA SER A 107 21.18 -4.28 -13.12
C SER A 107 21.75 -2.86 -13.22
N ILE A 108 21.15 -1.97 -14.02
CA ILE A 108 21.55 -0.56 -14.08
C ILE A 108 21.42 0.08 -12.70
N LEU A 109 20.28 -0.09 -12.02
CA LEU A 109 20.04 0.48 -10.69
C LEU A 109 21.11 0.05 -9.67
N THR A 110 21.43 -1.24 -9.62
CA THR A 110 22.31 -1.83 -8.59
C THR A 110 23.80 -1.81 -8.96
N GLU A 111 24.14 -1.41 -10.18
CA GLU A 111 25.52 -1.35 -10.65
C GLU A 111 26.41 -0.53 -9.71
N GLY A 112 27.51 -1.12 -9.25
CA GLY A 112 28.49 -0.47 -8.37
C GLY A 112 28.09 -0.40 -6.89
N PHE A 113 26.95 -0.98 -6.50
CA PHE A 113 26.51 -1.06 -5.12
C PHE A 113 26.67 -2.45 -4.51
N ASP A 114 27.07 -2.49 -3.24
CA ASP A 114 26.76 -3.60 -2.33
C ASP A 114 25.28 -3.49 -1.94
N THR A 115 24.44 -4.32 -2.56
CA THR A 115 22.99 -4.17 -2.54
C THR A 115 22.36 -5.15 -1.56
N ARG A 116 21.56 -4.63 -0.62
CA ARG A 116 20.66 -5.40 0.25
C ARG A 116 19.22 -5.15 -0.15
N ILE A 117 18.46 -6.23 -0.33
CA ILE A 117 17.06 -6.19 -0.74
C ILE A 117 16.20 -6.61 0.44
N ILE A 118 15.20 -5.79 0.78
CA ILE A 118 14.28 -6.03 1.88
C ILE A 118 12.88 -6.28 1.33
N CYS A 119 12.30 -7.42 1.68
CA CYS A 119 10.95 -7.80 1.31
C CYS A 119 10.13 -8.22 2.54
N VAL A 120 8.85 -7.90 2.56
CA VAL A 120 7.88 -8.36 3.54
C VAL A 120 6.79 -9.12 2.81
N CYS A 121 6.65 -10.39 3.16
CA CYS A 121 5.66 -11.31 2.61
C CYS A 121 4.51 -11.46 3.60
N ARG A 122 3.29 -11.54 3.09
CA ARG A 122 2.09 -11.74 3.90
C ARG A 122 1.38 -12.98 3.39
N ARG A 123 0.80 -13.77 4.30
CA ARG A 123 0.09 -14.99 3.90
C ARG A 123 -0.96 -14.68 2.83
N GLN A 124 -1.00 -15.50 1.78
CA GLN A 124 -1.65 -15.19 0.50
C GLN A 124 -3.15 -14.87 0.65
N ASP A 125 -3.83 -15.59 1.52
CA ASP A 125 -5.23 -15.37 1.88
C ASP A 125 -5.48 -13.98 2.48
N TYR A 126 -4.65 -13.53 3.41
CA TYR A 126 -4.78 -12.19 3.99
C TYR A 126 -4.33 -11.09 3.01
N PHE A 127 -3.30 -11.36 2.22
CA PHE A 127 -2.87 -10.45 1.16
C PHE A 127 -3.99 -10.21 0.15
N ILE A 128 -4.62 -11.27 -0.36
CA ILE A 128 -5.61 -11.15 -1.44
C ILE A 128 -6.90 -10.47 -0.98
N GLU A 129 -7.37 -10.75 0.25
CA GLU A 129 -8.50 -10.04 0.86
C GLU A 129 -8.19 -8.54 0.96
N SER A 130 -6.99 -8.19 1.41
CA SER A 130 -6.55 -6.80 1.55
C SER A 130 -6.41 -6.09 0.19
N LEU A 131 -5.92 -6.80 -0.83
CA LEU A 131 -5.80 -6.29 -2.19
C LEU A 131 -7.18 -6.07 -2.83
N TRP A 132 -8.08 -7.06 -2.70
CA TRP A 132 -9.45 -6.96 -3.21
C TRP A 132 -10.22 -5.80 -2.57
N ASN A 133 -10.13 -5.66 -1.25
CA ASN A 133 -10.74 -4.55 -0.53
C ASN A 133 -10.22 -3.19 -1.02
N GLN A 134 -8.90 -3.04 -1.18
CA GLN A 134 -8.30 -1.82 -1.72
C GLN A 134 -8.75 -1.55 -3.16
N LYS A 135 -8.79 -2.56 -4.04
CA LYS A 135 -9.25 -2.37 -5.42
C LYS A 135 -10.73 -2.02 -5.48
N SER A 136 -11.56 -2.60 -4.61
CA SER A 136 -12.99 -2.29 -4.53
C SER A 136 -13.22 -0.82 -4.14
N LYS A 137 -12.50 -0.36 -3.11
CA LYS A 137 -12.48 1.04 -2.65
C LYS A 137 -12.00 2.03 -3.71
N LEU A 138 -11.05 1.65 -4.56
CA LEU A 138 -10.46 2.51 -5.59
C LEU A 138 -11.17 2.41 -6.94
N MET A 139 -12.31 1.72 -7.01
CA MET A 139 -13.04 1.44 -8.26
C MET A 139 -12.18 0.73 -9.33
N ARG A 140 -11.24 -0.11 -8.88
CA ARG A 140 -10.29 -0.88 -9.71
C ARG A 140 -10.64 -2.37 -9.81
N THR A 141 -11.79 -2.77 -9.28
CA THR A 141 -12.36 -4.10 -9.50
C THR A 141 -13.88 -4.01 -9.52
N ARG A 142 -14.49 -4.80 -10.41
CA ARG A 142 -15.94 -5.04 -10.49
C ARG A 142 -16.29 -6.46 -10.01
N SER A 143 -15.28 -7.27 -9.73
CA SER A 143 -15.40 -8.68 -9.41
C SER A 143 -15.66 -8.88 -7.93
N HIS A 144 -16.51 -9.86 -7.63
CA HIS A 144 -16.64 -10.41 -6.30
C HIS A 144 -15.36 -11.17 -5.90
N ILE A 145 -15.18 -11.50 -4.61
CA ILE A 145 -13.90 -12.05 -4.11
C ILE A 145 -13.56 -13.40 -4.75
N ASP A 146 -14.55 -14.26 -5.01
CA ASP A 146 -14.39 -15.55 -5.69
C ASP A 146 -13.86 -15.41 -7.13
N GLU A 147 -14.46 -14.51 -7.91
CA GLU A 147 -14.00 -14.15 -9.26
C GLU A 147 -12.60 -13.52 -9.20
N PHE A 148 -12.32 -12.71 -8.17
CA PHE A 148 -11.05 -12.01 -8.00
C PHE A 148 -9.89 -12.96 -7.67
N ILE A 149 -10.12 -14.01 -6.88
CA ILE A 149 -9.10 -15.02 -6.59
C ILE A 149 -8.92 -16.04 -7.73
N ALA A 150 -9.89 -16.15 -8.64
CA ALA A 150 -9.77 -16.96 -9.84
C ALA A 150 -8.94 -16.26 -10.94
N ASP A 151 -8.84 -14.93 -10.91
CA ASP A 151 -8.13 -14.12 -11.90
C ASP A 151 -6.60 -14.30 -11.83
N PRO A 152 -5.95 -14.80 -12.91
CA PRO A 152 -4.49 -14.94 -12.97
C PRO A 152 -3.73 -13.62 -12.73
N ALA A 153 -4.29 -12.47 -13.13
CA ALA A 153 -3.65 -11.17 -12.93
C ALA A 153 -3.62 -10.75 -11.46
N SER A 154 -4.51 -11.29 -10.62
CA SER A 154 -4.52 -11.11 -9.18
C SER A 154 -3.62 -12.14 -8.48
N LEU A 155 -3.59 -13.38 -8.98
CA LEU A 155 -2.75 -14.46 -8.44
C LEU A 155 -1.24 -14.26 -8.64
N ARG A 156 -0.81 -13.60 -9.73
CA ARG A 156 0.62 -13.38 -10.03
C ARG A 156 1.38 -12.57 -8.97
N HIS A 157 0.68 -11.89 -8.06
CA HIS A 157 1.31 -11.15 -6.95
C HIS A 157 1.76 -12.05 -5.80
N MET A 158 1.34 -13.32 -5.77
CA MET A 158 1.41 -14.18 -4.59
C MET A 158 2.46 -15.31 -4.67
N ASN A 159 3.15 -15.44 -5.81
CA ASN A 159 4.30 -16.36 -5.91
C ASN A 159 5.56 -15.67 -5.39
N TYR A 160 5.67 -15.64 -4.06
CA TYR A 160 6.77 -14.96 -3.39
C TYR A 160 8.11 -15.63 -3.63
N ALA A 161 8.19 -16.97 -3.69
CA ALA A 161 9.45 -17.69 -3.96
C ALA A 161 10.10 -17.19 -5.27
N LYS A 162 9.33 -17.16 -6.38
CA LYS A 162 9.82 -16.61 -7.65
C LYS A 162 10.20 -15.14 -7.57
N THR A 163 9.46 -14.36 -6.78
CA THR A 163 9.77 -12.94 -6.56
C THR A 163 11.11 -12.78 -5.86
N LEU A 164 11.36 -13.54 -4.80
CA LEU A 164 12.58 -13.46 -4.02
C LEU A 164 13.78 -14.01 -4.80
N ASP A 165 13.61 -15.09 -5.56
CA ASP A 165 14.65 -15.65 -6.42
C ASP A 165 15.14 -14.63 -7.43
N ALA A 166 14.21 -14.04 -8.19
CA ALA A 166 14.54 -13.05 -9.20
C ALA A 166 15.27 -11.83 -8.61
N TRP A 167 14.93 -11.42 -7.40
CA TRP A 167 15.61 -10.32 -6.72
C TRP A 167 16.97 -10.72 -6.13
N SER A 168 17.15 -11.97 -5.70
CA SER A 168 18.41 -12.44 -5.12
C SER A 168 19.59 -12.42 -6.08
N GLU A 169 19.35 -12.32 -7.39
CA GLU A 169 20.39 -12.11 -8.41
C GLU A 169 21.04 -10.72 -8.33
N PHE A 170 20.38 -9.74 -7.70
CA PHE A 170 20.80 -8.34 -7.68
C PHE A 170 21.37 -7.88 -6.33
N GLY A 171 21.38 -8.74 -5.32
CA GLY A 171 21.88 -8.42 -3.99
C GLY A 171 21.43 -9.38 -2.89
N ASP A 172 21.90 -9.12 -1.68
CA ASP A 172 21.58 -9.90 -0.49
C ASP A 172 20.10 -9.76 -0.14
N MET A 173 19.35 -10.86 -0.30
CA MET A 173 17.92 -10.89 -0.03
C MET A 173 17.63 -11.16 1.45
N THR A 174 16.88 -10.25 2.08
CA THR A 174 16.31 -10.44 3.42
C THR A 174 14.78 -10.30 3.34
N ALA A 175 14.06 -11.29 3.86
CA ALA A 175 12.60 -11.28 3.85
C ALA A 175 12.01 -11.50 5.26
N PHE A 176 10.83 -10.93 5.52
CA PHE A 176 10.07 -11.13 6.75
C PHE A 176 8.62 -11.55 6.50
N GLU A 177 8.05 -12.30 7.43
CA GLU A 177 6.62 -12.58 7.49
C GLU A 177 5.91 -11.39 8.16
N PHE A 178 4.90 -10.85 7.49
CA PHE A 178 4.24 -9.60 7.88
C PHE A 178 3.53 -9.69 9.24
N ASP A 179 2.75 -10.73 9.48
CA ASP A 179 1.93 -10.81 10.70
C ASP A 179 2.80 -11.00 11.96
N GLN A 180 3.90 -11.74 11.86
CA GLN A 180 4.93 -11.86 12.89
C GLN A 180 5.70 -10.54 13.05
N ALA A 181 6.06 -9.87 11.95
CA ALA A 181 6.73 -8.58 12.01
C ALA A 181 5.86 -7.53 12.71
N VAL A 182 4.55 -7.51 12.44
CA VAL A 182 3.60 -6.64 13.14
C VAL A 182 3.51 -6.98 14.63
N LYS A 183 3.44 -8.27 15.01
CA LYS A 183 3.46 -8.69 16.42
C LYS A 183 4.73 -8.25 17.15
N ALA A 184 5.87 -8.25 16.46
CA ALA A 184 7.17 -7.84 16.98
C ALA A 184 7.49 -6.34 16.79
N ASP A 185 6.52 -5.54 16.35
CA ASP A 185 6.69 -4.15 15.87
C ASP A 185 7.45 -4.09 14.52
N LEU A 186 6.70 -3.81 13.45
CA LEU A 186 7.23 -3.79 12.08
C LEU A 186 8.39 -2.81 11.91
N ILE A 187 8.35 -1.68 12.61
CA ILE A 187 9.41 -0.66 12.52
C ILE A 187 10.69 -1.24 13.14
N LYS A 188 10.60 -1.89 14.30
CA LYS A 188 11.76 -2.51 14.96
C LYS A 188 12.36 -3.65 14.14
N VAL A 189 11.52 -4.50 13.55
CA VAL A 189 11.98 -5.58 12.66
C VAL A 189 12.71 -5.01 11.45
N PHE A 190 12.16 -3.96 10.83
CA PHE A 190 12.81 -3.29 9.70
C PHE A 190 14.13 -2.62 10.11
N SER A 191 14.16 -1.96 11.28
CA SER A 191 15.37 -1.34 11.83
C SER A 191 16.47 -2.37 12.07
N ALA A 192 16.16 -3.52 12.69
CA ALA A 192 17.13 -4.58 12.93
C ALA A 192 17.71 -5.15 11.63
N ALA A 193 16.89 -5.25 10.58
CA ALA A 193 17.30 -5.78 9.26
C ALA A 193 18.21 -4.83 8.47
N THR A 194 17.95 -3.53 8.59
CA THR A 194 18.59 -2.50 7.76
C THR A 194 19.74 -1.80 8.49
N GLY A 195 19.75 -1.83 9.82
CA GLY A 195 20.63 -1.02 10.65
C GLY A 195 20.17 0.44 10.79
N ILE A 196 19.00 0.81 10.25
CA ILE A 196 18.44 2.17 10.36
C ILE A 196 17.66 2.27 11.67
N GLU A 197 18.01 3.20 12.55
CA GLU A 197 17.23 3.48 13.75
C GLU A 197 16.05 4.37 13.40
N LEU A 198 14.84 3.79 13.35
CA LEU A 198 13.61 4.52 13.06
C LEU A 198 12.82 4.81 14.35
N PRO A 199 12.22 6.01 14.49
CA PRO A 199 11.35 6.28 15.62
C PRO A 199 10.10 5.43 15.53
N VAL A 200 9.68 4.87 16.66
CA VAL A 200 8.38 4.22 16.78
C VAL A 200 7.32 5.31 16.80
N GLU A 201 6.69 5.56 15.66
CA GLU A 201 5.56 6.49 15.55
C GLU A 201 4.23 5.77 15.81
N ALA A 202 3.27 6.48 16.41
CA ALA A 202 1.91 5.97 16.54
C ALA A 202 1.35 5.68 15.14
N GLU A 203 0.97 4.42 14.88
CA GLU A 203 0.45 4.01 13.58
C GLU A 203 -0.70 4.91 13.14
N THR A 204 -0.53 5.61 12.02
CA THR A 204 -1.69 6.07 11.26
C THR A 204 -2.37 4.82 10.68
N ARG A 205 -3.34 4.27 11.42
CA ARG A 205 -4.13 3.12 10.96
C ARG A 205 -4.77 3.47 9.63
N ASN A 206 -4.31 2.81 8.57
CA ASN A 206 -4.99 2.83 7.28
C ASN A 206 -6.35 2.16 7.45
N VAL A 207 -7.41 2.96 7.60
CA VAL A 207 -8.77 2.46 7.75
C VAL A 207 -9.25 1.92 6.39
N SER A 208 -9.48 0.61 6.35
CA SER A 208 -10.16 -0.07 5.26
C SER A 208 -11.60 -0.35 5.66
N PRO A 209 -12.56 -0.34 4.71
CA PRO A 209 -13.92 -0.77 4.99
C PRO A 209 -13.96 -2.25 5.44
N THR A 210 -15.05 -2.65 6.09
CA THR A 210 -15.33 -4.08 6.31
C THR A 210 -15.43 -4.84 4.99
N MET A 211 -15.29 -6.16 5.02
CA MET A 211 -15.35 -6.97 3.80
C MET A 211 -16.76 -7.00 3.17
N THR A 212 -17.81 -6.84 3.98
CA THR A 212 -19.19 -6.64 3.48
C THR A 212 -19.33 -5.33 2.72
N VAL A 213 -18.76 -4.23 3.24
CA VAL A 213 -18.73 -2.97 2.50
C VAL A 213 -17.89 -3.13 1.23
N ALA A 214 -16.75 -3.83 1.26
CA ALA A 214 -15.96 -4.11 0.06
C ALA A 214 -16.76 -4.88 -1.01
N ALA A 215 -17.57 -5.88 -0.62
CA ALA A 215 -18.46 -6.60 -1.53
C ALA A 215 -19.49 -5.66 -2.18
N MET A 216 -20.09 -4.77 -1.39
CA MET A 216 -21.01 -3.74 -1.88
C MET A 216 -20.33 -2.77 -2.85
N LEU A 217 -19.10 -2.31 -2.54
CA LEU A 217 -18.34 -1.44 -3.42
C LEU A 217 -18.04 -2.13 -4.77
N ALA A 218 -17.65 -3.40 -4.76
CA ALA A 218 -17.48 -4.18 -5.99
C ALA A 218 -18.79 -4.29 -6.79
N GLY A 219 -19.93 -4.48 -6.12
CA GLY A 219 -21.26 -4.47 -6.73
C GLY A 219 -21.61 -3.12 -7.38
N LEU A 220 -21.40 -2.02 -6.67
CA LEU A 220 -21.58 -0.65 -7.20
C LEU A 220 -20.67 -0.40 -8.41
N ASN A 221 -19.40 -0.81 -8.33
CA ASN A 221 -18.44 -0.72 -9.44
C ASN A 221 -18.92 -1.50 -10.68
N ARG A 222 -19.50 -2.69 -10.48
CA ARG A 222 -20.06 -3.53 -11.56
C ARG A 222 -21.20 -2.84 -12.28
N LEU A 223 -22.05 -2.11 -11.55
CA LEU A 223 -23.15 -1.33 -12.12
C LEU A 223 -22.73 0.08 -12.61
N GLY A 224 -21.45 0.44 -12.49
CA GLY A 224 -20.94 1.75 -12.91
C GLY A 224 -21.41 2.92 -12.04
N ILE A 225 -21.79 2.65 -10.78
CA ILE A 225 -22.31 3.65 -9.84
C ILE A 225 -21.15 4.29 -9.08
N GLU A 226 -20.95 5.59 -9.29
CA GLU A 226 -19.97 6.37 -8.53
C GLU A 226 -20.32 6.43 -7.05
N HIS A 227 -19.30 6.34 -6.20
CA HIS A 227 -19.49 6.33 -4.76
C HIS A 227 -18.26 6.80 -4.00
N LYS A 228 -18.47 7.16 -2.74
CA LYS A 228 -17.41 7.31 -1.73
C LYS A 228 -17.60 6.21 -0.71
N TRP A 229 -16.59 5.39 -0.49
CA TRP A 229 -16.70 4.24 0.41
C TRP A 229 -17.18 4.60 1.82
N ARG A 230 -16.82 5.80 2.34
CA ARG A 230 -17.31 6.30 3.62
C ARG A 230 -18.82 6.59 3.65
N HIS A 231 -19.42 6.95 2.52
CA HIS A 231 -20.88 7.10 2.44
C HIS A 231 -21.56 5.73 2.44
N VAL A 232 -20.97 4.75 1.75
CA VAL A 232 -21.46 3.36 1.75
C VAL A 232 -21.40 2.78 3.16
N GLU A 233 -20.27 2.94 3.84
CA GLU A 233 -20.09 2.50 5.24
C GLU A 233 -21.08 3.18 6.21
N GLN A 234 -21.49 4.42 5.95
CA GLN A 234 -22.48 5.14 6.78
C GLN A 234 -23.92 4.63 6.63
N VAL A 235 -24.25 4.03 5.49
CA VAL A 235 -25.63 3.59 5.18
C VAL A 235 -25.83 2.08 5.33
N MET A 236 -24.74 1.31 5.38
CA MET A 236 -24.77 -0.11 5.65
C MET A 236 -24.61 -0.40 7.14
N ASP A 237 -25.28 -1.45 7.62
CA ASP A 237 -24.94 -2.04 8.92
C ASP A 237 -23.65 -2.84 8.77
N THR A 238 -22.65 -2.48 9.56
CA THR A 238 -21.27 -2.95 9.40
C THR A 238 -20.83 -3.81 10.59
N ALA A 239 -21.64 -4.80 10.96
CA ALA A 239 -21.17 -5.89 11.82
C ALA A 239 -19.77 -6.33 11.32
N ASP A 240 -18.78 -6.33 12.21
CA ASP A 240 -17.36 -6.37 11.87
C ASP A 240 -16.98 -7.69 11.18
N LYS A 241 -17.16 -7.74 9.85
CA LYS A 241 -16.71 -8.84 9.00
C LYS A 241 -15.35 -8.49 8.42
N ARG A 242 -14.30 -8.98 9.07
CA ARG A 242 -12.90 -8.78 8.67
C ARG A 242 -12.43 -9.71 7.55
N ARG A 243 -13.20 -10.76 7.23
CA ARG A 243 -12.87 -11.81 6.27
C ARG A 243 -13.88 -11.86 5.13
N ALA A 244 -13.39 -12.18 3.93
CA ALA A 244 -14.16 -12.23 2.69
C ALA A 244 -14.18 -13.63 2.08
N LEU A 245 -13.12 -14.42 2.27
CA LEU A 245 -12.94 -15.68 1.53
C LEU A 245 -13.86 -16.81 2.01
N GLY A 246 -14.10 -16.90 3.32
CA GLY A 246 -14.64 -18.11 3.91
C GLY A 246 -13.60 -19.25 3.90
N SER A 247 -13.80 -20.24 4.77
CA SER A 247 -12.77 -21.26 5.02
C SER A 247 -12.50 -22.16 3.81
N ARG A 248 -13.50 -22.38 2.95
CA ARG A 248 -13.37 -23.18 1.72
C ARG A 248 -12.40 -22.54 0.73
N LEU A 249 -12.70 -21.31 0.28
CA LEU A 249 -11.85 -20.61 -0.70
C LEU A 249 -10.47 -20.27 -0.13
N ARG A 250 -10.38 -19.99 1.18
CA ARG A 250 -9.10 -19.77 1.86
C ARG A 250 -8.21 -21.01 1.77
N SER A 251 -8.75 -22.20 2.06
CA SER A 251 -8.01 -23.45 2.01
C SER A 251 -7.53 -23.77 0.60
N ASP A 252 -8.41 -23.62 -0.40
CA ASP A 252 -8.08 -23.84 -1.81
C ASP A 252 -6.95 -22.91 -2.28
N LEU A 253 -7.01 -21.64 -1.89
CA LEU A 253 -5.99 -20.65 -2.22
C LEU A 253 -4.64 -20.98 -1.59
N LEU A 254 -4.61 -21.35 -0.31
CA LEU A 254 -3.38 -21.71 0.38
C LEU A 254 -2.75 -22.97 -0.22
N ALA A 255 -3.56 -23.99 -0.55
CA ALA A 255 -3.10 -25.20 -1.22
C ALA A 255 -2.42 -24.88 -2.56
N LYS A 256 -2.97 -23.93 -3.33
CA LYS A 256 -2.39 -23.49 -4.62
C LYS A 256 -0.98 -22.92 -4.49
N PHE A 257 -0.62 -22.34 -3.34
CA PHE A 257 0.70 -21.75 -3.09
C PHE A 257 1.55 -22.59 -2.14
N ALA A 258 1.13 -23.79 -1.77
CA ALA A 258 1.84 -24.64 -0.81
C ALA A 258 3.30 -24.93 -1.23
N GLU A 259 3.53 -25.24 -2.51
CA GLU A 259 4.89 -25.47 -3.04
C GLU A 259 5.75 -24.21 -2.96
N SER A 260 5.22 -23.06 -3.42
CA SER A 260 5.90 -21.77 -3.30
C SER A 260 6.22 -21.42 -1.84
N ASN A 261 5.29 -21.70 -0.91
CA ASN A 261 5.47 -21.48 0.51
C ASN A 261 6.50 -22.42 1.13
N ALA A 262 6.62 -23.65 0.63
CA ALA A 262 7.65 -24.57 1.09
C ALA A 262 9.06 -24.07 0.72
N GLU A 263 9.20 -23.52 -0.49
CA GLU A 263 10.46 -22.92 -0.96
C GLU A 263 10.87 -21.69 -0.16
N LEU A 264 9.91 -20.88 0.29
CA LEU A 264 10.15 -19.66 1.08
C LEU A 264 10.94 -19.89 2.39
N ARG A 265 10.99 -21.13 2.89
CA ARG A 265 11.80 -21.50 4.06
C ARG A 265 13.29 -21.20 3.86
N ARG A 266 13.80 -21.23 2.62
CA ARG A 266 15.21 -20.84 2.31
C ARG A 266 15.51 -19.38 2.63
N TYR A 267 14.47 -18.54 2.67
CA TYR A 267 14.54 -17.13 3.05
C TYR A 267 14.10 -16.89 4.50
N GLY A 268 13.93 -17.94 5.31
CA GLY A 268 13.50 -17.85 6.71
C GLY A 268 12.00 -17.55 6.88
N ILE A 269 11.20 -17.63 5.82
CA ILE A 269 9.77 -17.35 5.87
C ILE A 269 8.99 -18.65 6.11
N VAL A 270 8.19 -18.65 7.18
CA VAL A 270 7.22 -19.70 7.48
C VAL A 270 5.90 -19.03 7.83
N PHE A 271 4.88 -19.26 7.01
CA PHE A 271 3.52 -18.81 7.33
C PHE A 271 2.88 -19.75 8.34
N SER A 272 2.09 -19.19 9.26
CA SER A 272 1.28 -19.99 10.19
C SER A 272 0.22 -20.79 9.43
N ASP A 273 0.00 -22.04 9.86
CA ASP A 273 -1.12 -22.88 9.41
C ASP A 273 -2.43 -22.55 10.17
N GLU A 274 -2.40 -21.61 11.12
CA GLU A 274 -3.56 -21.18 11.89
C GLU A 274 -4.63 -20.54 10.98
N MET A 275 -5.80 -21.17 10.94
CA MET A 275 -6.95 -20.68 10.19
C MET A 275 -7.79 -19.78 11.09
N PRO A 276 -8.25 -18.62 10.60
CA PRO A 276 -9.12 -17.76 11.40
C PRO A 276 -10.52 -18.37 11.55
N ASP A 277 -11.21 -17.99 12.62
CA ASP A 277 -12.63 -18.30 12.79
C ASP A 277 -13.48 -17.52 11.78
N GLU A 278 -14.15 -18.23 10.88
CA GLU A 278 -14.98 -17.67 9.82
C GLU A 278 -16.00 -18.69 9.26
N PRO A 279 -17.05 -18.22 8.56
CA PRO A 279 -17.98 -19.10 7.83
C PRO A 279 -17.30 -19.91 6.73
N THR A 280 -17.91 -21.02 6.32
CA THR A 280 -17.42 -21.85 5.21
C THR A 280 -17.44 -21.12 3.87
N GLU A 281 -18.52 -20.41 3.59
CA GLU A 281 -18.73 -19.68 2.35
C GLU A 281 -18.18 -18.25 2.42
N PRO A 282 -17.78 -17.67 1.28
CA PRO A 282 -17.31 -16.29 1.22
C PRO A 282 -18.37 -15.29 1.69
N VAL A 283 -17.93 -14.04 1.86
CA VAL A 283 -18.86 -12.92 2.03
C VAL A 283 -19.92 -12.96 0.93
N ALA A 284 -21.18 -12.71 1.31
CA ALA A 284 -22.28 -12.78 0.37
C ALA A 284 -22.12 -11.75 -0.74
N LYS A 285 -22.37 -12.17 -1.99
CA LYS A 285 -22.49 -11.27 -3.14
C LYS A 285 -23.81 -10.50 -3.01
N PRO A 286 -23.80 -9.16 -2.90
CA PRO A 286 -25.03 -8.41 -2.74
C PRO A 286 -25.90 -8.49 -4.01
N PRO A 287 -27.21 -8.74 -3.89
CA PRO A 287 -28.12 -8.74 -5.03
C PRO A 287 -28.29 -7.33 -5.59
N ASP A 288 -28.63 -7.24 -6.89
CA ASP A 288 -28.78 -5.96 -7.59
C ASP A 288 -29.80 -5.02 -6.91
N GLU A 289 -30.86 -5.57 -6.32
CA GLU A 289 -31.84 -4.79 -5.55
C GLU A 289 -31.21 -4.09 -4.35
N GLU A 290 -30.40 -4.80 -3.55
CA GLU A 290 -29.71 -4.22 -2.39
C GLU A 290 -28.68 -3.17 -2.83
N ILE A 291 -27.95 -3.44 -3.92
CA ILE A 291 -27.00 -2.48 -4.51
C ILE A 291 -27.72 -1.18 -4.88
N MET A 292 -28.89 -1.28 -5.52
CA MET A 292 -29.69 -0.10 -5.91
C MET A 292 -30.28 0.64 -4.70
N GLN A 293 -30.69 -0.08 -3.65
CA GLN A 293 -31.13 0.53 -2.39
C GLN A 293 -30.00 1.33 -1.72
N VAL A 294 -28.79 0.76 -1.64
CA VAL A 294 -27.61 1.45 -1.12
C VAL A 294 -27.26 2.66 -2.00
N ALA A 295 -27.30 2.52 -3.33
CA ALA A 295 -27.08 3.62 -4.27
C ALA A 295 -28.06 4.79 -4.07
N ALA A 296 -29.35 4.49 -3.80
CA ALA A 296 -30.32 5.52 -3.45
C ALA A 296 -30.02 6.18 -2.09
N ALA A 297 -29.60 5.39 -1.10
CA ALA A 297 -29.27 5.89 0.24
C ALA A 297 -28.04 6.82 0.24
N ILE A 298 -26.96 6.49 -0.48
CA ILE A 298 -25.75 7.32 -0.56
C ILE A 298 -26.04 8.69 -1.20
N ASN A 299 -26.91 8.75 -2.22
CA ASN A 299 -27.36 10.02 -2.80
C ASN A 299 -28.07 10.91 -1.77
N GLY A 300 -28.81 10.30 -0.84
CA GLY A 300 -29.42 10.99 0.29
C GLY A 300 -28.39 11.60 1.25
N VAL A 301 -27.28 10.91 1.51
CA VAL A 301 -26.16 11.41 2.34
C VAL A 301 -25.53 12.65 1.70
N GLU A 302 -25.29 12.61 0.39
CA GLU A 302 -24.69 13.73 -0.35
C GLU A 302 -25.57 14.97 -0.34
N ARG A 303 -26.89 14.81 -0.55
CA ARG A 303 -27.83 15.94 -0.47
C ARG A 303 -27.83 16.59 0.93
N ARG A 304 -27.78 15.79 2.00
CA ARG A 304 -27.72 16.30 3.39
C ARG A 304 -26.40 17.00 3.69
N SER A 305 -25.27 16.47 3.22
CA SER A 305 -23.94 17.06 3.46
C SER A 305 -23.79 18.41 2.75
N VAL A 306 -24.24 18.52 1.50
CA VAL A 306 -24.30 19.78 0.74
C VAL A 306 -25.22 20.79 1.43
N GLY A 307 -26.40 20.35 1.92
CA GLY A 307 -27.33 21.21 2.67
C GLY A 307 -26.74 21.75 3.97
N ARG A 308 -26.03 20.92 4.74
CA ARG A 308 -25.29 21.35 5.96
C ARG A 308 -24.16 22.33 5.63
N GLY A 309 -23.40 22.08 4.56
CA GLY A 309 -22.35 22.99 4.09
C GLY A 309 -22.87 24.38 3.73
N LYS A 310 -23.96 24.46 2.95
CA LYS A 310 -24.64 25.72 2.60
C LYS A 310 -25.17 26.45 3.84
N ARG A 311 -25.73 25.74 4.83
CA ARG A 311 -26.18 26.32 6.12
C ARG A 311 -25.00 26.87 6.95
N LYS A 312 -23.88 26.15 7.02
CA LYS A 312 -22.66 26.60 7.75
C LYS A 312 -22.06 27.84 7.11
N MET A 313 -21.99 27.89 5.77
CA MET A 313 -21.54 29.08 5.02
C MET A 313 -22.47 30.29 5.21
N ARG A 314 -23.80 30.09 5.21
CA ARG A 314 -24.77 31.17 5.49
C ARG A 314 -24.64 31.71 6.91
N ARG A 315 -24.41 30.85 7.90
CA ARG A 315 -24.16 31.27 9.30
C ARG A 315 -22.83 32.02 9.45
N ALA A 316 -21.77 31.60 8.77
CA ALA A 316 -20.49 32.31 8.75
C ALA A 316 -20.62 33.71 8.13
N LYS A 317 -21.31 33.84 7.00
CA LYS A 317 -21.58 35.15 6.37
C LYS A 317 -22.47 36.05 7.25
N ALA A 318 -23.48 35.50 7.92
CA ALA A 318 -24.33 36.25 8.84
C ALA A 318 -23.58 36.70 10.12
N GLY A 319 -22.61 35.91 10.59
CA GLY A 319 -21.73 36.27 11.71
C GLY A 319 -20.76 37.39 11.36
N LEU A 320 -20.15 37.36 10.16
CA LEU A 320 -19.30 38.45 9.67
C LEU A 320 -20.08 39.78 9.54
N ASN A 321 -21.30 39.75 8.97
CA ASN A 321 -22.13 40.95 8.83
C ASN A 321 -22.59 41.53 10.18
N LYS A 322 -22.78 40.72 11.22
CA LYS A 322 -23.08 41.21 12.56
C LYS A 322 -21.88 41.88 13.24
N SER A 323 -20.64 41.43 12.97
CA SER A 323 -19.44 42.08 13.51
C SER A 323 -19.13 43.44 12.87
N LEU A 324 -19.51 43.62 11.59
CA LEU A 324 -19.36 44.89 10.87
C LEU A 324 -20.42 45.93 11.27
N ALA A 325 -21.56 45.51 11.84
CA ALA A 325 -22.64 46.40 12.29
C ALA A 325 -22.50 46.87 13.75
N SER A 326 -21.51 46.37 14.51
CA SER A 326 -21.30 46.69 15.93
C SER A 326 -19.99 47.44 16.21
N GLY A 327 -19.52 48.27 15.27
CA GLY A 327 -18.42 49.20 15.50
C GLY A 327 -18.85 50.42 16.33
N PRO A 328 -18.04 50.89 17.30
CA PRO A 328 -18.49 51.91 18.27
C PRO A 328 -18.62 53.30 17.64
N LEU A 329 -19.79 53.92 17.82
CA LEU A 329 -20.00 55.36 17.69
C LEU A 329 -19.14 56.08 18.73
N LYS A 330 -17.95 56.55 18.34
CA LYS A 330 -17.23 57.59 19.08
C LYS A 330 -17.89 58.93 18.76
N LYS A 331 -18.62 59.47 19.75
CA LYS A 331 -18.95 60.90 19.82
C LYS A 331 -17.72 61.65 20.33
N THR A 332 -17.23 62.59 19.54
CA THR A 332 -16.60 63.83 20.02
C THR A 332 -17.66 64.92 19.94
#